data_AF-A0A194XLC6-F1
#
_entry.id   AF-A0A194XLC6-F1
#
_cell.length_a   1.000
_cell.length_b   1.000
_cell.length_c   1.000
_cell.angle_alpha   90.00
_cell.angle_beta   90.00
_cell.angle_gamma   90.00
#
_symmetry.space_group_name_H-M   'P 1'
#
loop_
_entity.id
_entity.type
_entity.pdbx_description
1 polymer ?
#
loop_
_entity_poly.entity_id
_entity_poly.type
_entity_poly.pdbx_seq_one_letter_code
_entity_poly.pdbx_strand_id
1 'polypeptide(L)'
;MSELDDDEGWLTSDTNWKTRLQSGFKGQRILGVGSYGIAGLWSYEGPPETAPAIQHVVAKECEIAKFDKREDVFVEGRILSMLEKVQSRHILRMYGPVMNDENLGEEVVRLFLEYCPDGDLGRLLNPKPTGRKNEIVKPPRTPILEVDLWAMFYCLALGLAVMGRGTEDDTAPDFGTAIEEPRMDQQTDQTGIGKLFAGESFYRPPEADPEIKRQLENPRKGTTSNIFQTTKDFRTPLVQVIKVGQKAPPVGIQETWSKSQGSDLEDIDPSIYSKGLIDLVVICLMREPLQRPNALDLQRMVRMGLDTAKAVTETQNLLEYTGMVDIPMVQILWPQPPEFVMQPLEPLKGKRKLAGGSGASPRPRKRNAGSQIPF
;
A
#
# COMPACT_ATOMS: atom_id res chain seq x y z
N MET A 1 -11.08 -10.60 25.91
CA MET A 1 -10.02 -11.42 25.32
C MET A 1 -8.81 -10.54 25.19
N SER A 2 -7.61 -11.08 25.43
CA SER A 2 -6.40 -10.29 25.23
C SER A 2 -6.14 -10.17 23.73
N GLU A 3 -5.60 -9.04 23.27
CA GLU A 3 -5.27 -8.79 21.85
C GLU A 3 -4.39 -9.90 21.25
N LEU A 4 -3.59 -10.59 22.08
CA LEU A 4 -2.77 -11.74 21.70
C LEU A 4 -3.60 -13.00 21.36
N ASP A 5 -4.74 -13.20 22.00
CA ASP A 5 -5.63 -14.34 21.73
C ASP A 5 -6.33 -14.18 20.37
N ASP A 6 -6.59 -12.92 19.97
CA ASP A 6 -7.26 -12.59 18.72
C ASP A 6 -6.32 -12.78 17.51
N ASP A 7 -5.04 -12.43 17.65
CA ASP A 7 -4.01 -12.60 16.61
C ASP A 7 -3.75 -14.08 16.27
N GLU A 8 -3.56 -14.93 17.29
CA GLU A 8 -3.31 -16.38 17.10
C GLU A 8 -4.55 -17.08 16.52
N GLY A 9 -5.75 -16.68 16.97
CA GLY A 9 -7.00 -17.17 16.43
C GLY A 9 -7.15 -16.88 14.93
N TRP A 10 -6.78 -15.68 14.49
CA TRP A 10 -6.86 -15.34 13.07
C TRP A 10 -5.79 -16.06 12.23
N LEU A 11 -4.54 -16.19 12.72
CA LEU A 11 -3.47 -16.89 12.00
C LEU A 11 -3.71 -18.39 11.82
N THR A 12 -4.55 -19.00 12.66
CA THR A 12 -4.97 -20.40 12.58
C THR A 12 -6.34 -20.60 11.92
N SER A 13 -6.99 -19.50 11.52
CA SER A 13 -8.33 -19.51 10.94
C SER A 13 -8.39 -20.03 9.50
N ASP A 14 -7.25 -20.22 8.84
CA ASP A 14 -7.17 -20.77 7.47
C ASP A 14 -7.84 -22.14 7.34
N THR A 15 -7.87 -22.90 8.44
CA THR A 15 -8.60 -24.15 8.58
C THR A 15 -10.12 -24.02 8.52
N ASN A 16 -10.68 -22.81 8.44
CA ASN A 16 -12.11 -22.55 8.26
C ASN A 16 -12.43 -21.86 6.93
N TRP A 17 -11.44 -21.39 6.17
CA TRP A 17 -11.67 -20.70 4.91
C TRP A 17 -12.23 -21.65 3.86
N LYS A 18 -13.20 -21.18 3.06
CA LYS A 18 -13.74 -21.93 1.92
C LYS A 18 -12.67 -22.16 0.86
N THR A 19 -11.83 -21.15 0.65
CA THR A 19 -10.70 -21.20 -0.27
C THR A 19 -9.41 -21.05 0.50
N ARG A 20 -8.61 -22.11 0.51
CA ARG A 20 -7.38 -22.19 1.30
C ARG A 20 -6.15 -22.04 0.43
N LEU A 21 -5.08 -21.58 1.08
CA LEU A 21 -3.75 -21.83 0.59
C LEU A 21 -3.50 -23.34 0.49
N GLN A 22 -2.59 -23.73 -0.40
CA GLN A 22 -2.18 -25.13 -0.53
C GLN A 22 -1.71 -25.69 0.83
N SER A 23 -1.90 -26.99 1.03
CA SER A 23 -1.37 -27.68 2.21
C SER A 23 0.13 -27.40 2.40
N GLY A 24 0.53 -27.08 3.62
CA GLY A 24 1.91 -26.75 3.99
C GLY A 24 2.12 -25.28 4.38
N PHE A 25 1.26 -24.36 3.94
CA PHE A 25 1.30 -22.98 4.41
C PHE A 25 0.79 -22.87 5.86
N LYS A 26 1.46 -22.05 6.67
CA LYS A 26 1.04 -21.71 8.03
C LYS A 26 1.16 -20.21 8.29
N GLY A 27 0.17 -19.67 9.00
CA GLY A 27 0.17 -18.28 9.45
C GLY A 27 1.34 -18.04 10.41
N GLN A 28 2.16 -17.03 10.10
CA GLN A 28 3.37 -16.69 10.85
C GLN A 28 3.16 -15.51 11.79
N ARG A 29 2.60 -14.42 11.25
CA ARG A 29 2.43 -13.16 12.00
C ARG A 29 1.47 -12.21 11.30
N ILE A 30 0.82 -11.37 12.10
CA ILE A 30 0.09 -10.20 11.60
C ILE A 30 1.08 -9.14 11.13
N LEU A 31 0.92 -8.69 9.89
CA LEU A 31 1.71 -7.63 9.28
C LEU A 31 1.08 -6.24 9.51
N GLY A 32 -0.25 -6.18 9.55
CA GLY A 32 -0.99 -4.95 9.85
C GLY A 32 -2.48 -5.20 10.08
N VAL A 33 -3.07 -4.37 10.92
CA VAL A 33 -4.51 -4.30 11.17
C VAL A 33 -4.96 -2.88 10.85
N GLY A 34 -5.90 -2.74 9.93
CA GLY A 34 -6.49 -1.47 9.54
C GLY A 34 -7.96 -1.39 9.92
N SER A 35 -8.57 -0.24 9.68
CA SER A 35 -9.99 -0.01 9.98
C SER A 35 -10.92 -0.99 9.27
N TYR A 36 -10.53 -1.50 8.10
CA TYR A 36 -11.37 -2.31 7.21
C TYR A 36 -10.97 -3.78 7.13
N GLY A 37 -9.86 -4.17 7.76
CA GLY A 37 -9.33 -5.51 7.56
C GLY A 37 -7.98 -5.76 8.21
N ILE A 38 -7.47 -6.95 7.97
CA ILE A 38 -6.25 -7.49 8.58
C ILE A 38 -5.40 -8.16 7.50
N ALA A 39 -4.08 -8.03 7.63
CA ALA A 39 -3.11 -8.66 6.74
C ALA A 39 -2.08 -9.43 7.55
N GLY A 40 -1.76 -10.64 7.12
CA GLY A 40 -0.76 -11.48 7.75
C GLY A 40 0.10 -12.22 6.75
N LEU A 41 1.23 -12.70 7.25
CA LEU A 41 2.19 -13.51 6.50
C LEU A 41 1.89 -14.99 6.70
N TRP A 42 1.77 -15.72 5.61
CA TRP A 42 1.79 -17.17 5.56
C TRP A 42 3.07 -17.65 4.90
N SER A 43 3.72 -18.64 5.50
CA SER A 43 4.92 -19.26 4.97
C SER A 43 4.71 -20.76 4.77
N TYR A 44 5.29 -21.31 3.71
CA TYR A 44 5.31 -22.75 3.48
C TYR A 44 6.29 -23.43 4.44
N GLU A 45 5.80 -24.40 5.21
CA GLU A 45 6.57 -25.20 6.16
C GLU A 45 6.49 -26.71 5.85
N GLY A 46 6.10 -27.09 4.63
CA GLY A 46 6.07 -28.48 4.20
C GLY A 46 7.44 -29.01 3.74
N PRO A 47 7.51 -30.26 3.26
CA PRO A 47 8.74 -30.87 2.76
C PRO A 47 9.34 -30.09 1.57
N PRO A 48 10.66 -29.80 1.54
CA PRO A 48 11.31 -29.05 0.46
C PRO A 48 11.06 -29.63 -0.94
N GLU A 49 10.89 -30.94 -1.06
CA GLU A 49 10.67 -31.65 -2.32
C GLU A 49 9.30 -31.35 -2.94
N THR A 50 8.37 -30.86 -2.13
CA THR A 50 7.01 -30.49 -2.56
C THR A 50 6.72 -29.00 -2.35
N ALA A 51 7.77 -28.21 -2.08
CA ALA A 51 7.64 -26.79 -1.87
C ALA A 51 7.16 -26.08 -3.15
N PRO A 52 6.09 -25.28 -3.08
CA PRO A 52 5.67 -24.46 -4.19
C PRO A 52 6.73 -23.39 -4.52
N ALA A 53 6.68 -22.86 -5.74
CA ALA A 53 7.58 -21.80 -6.18
C ALA A 53 7.44 -20.53 -5.31
N ILE A 54 6.23 -20.25 -4.83
CA ILE A 54 5.95 -19.17 -3.89
C ILE A 54 5.95 -19.76 -2.49
N GLN A 55 6.89 -19.38 -1.64
CA GLN A 55 6.97 -19.88 -0.26
C GLN A 55 6.39 -18.90 0.78
N HIS A 56 6.16 -17.65 0.39
CA HIS A 56 5.62 -16.61 1.25
C HIS A 56 4.46 -15.91 0.56
N VAL A 57 3.34 -15.78 1.27
CA VAL A 57 2.13 -15.12 0.79
C VAL A 57 1.58 -14.22 1.88
N VAL A 58 1.13 -13.03 1.51
CA VAL A 58 0.35 -12.18 2.39
C VAL A 58 -1.12 -12.49 2.15
N ALA A 59 -1.84 -12.96 3.17
CA ALA A 59 -3.30 -13.01 3.08
C ALA A 59 -3.86 -11.73 3.71
N LYS A 60 -4.63 -10.98 2.93
CA LYS A 60 -5.35 -9.79 3.36
C LYS A 60 -6.84 -10.09 3.35
N GLU A 61 -7.49 -9.87 4.48
CA GLU A 61 -8.91 -10.08 4.69
C GLU A 61 -9.59 -8.75 4.97
N CYS A 62 -10.72 -8.51 4.31
CA CYS A 62 -11.55 -7.32 4.49
C CYS A 62 -12.99 -7.73 4.81
N GLU A 63 -13.53 -7.20 5.90
CA GLU A 63 -14.90 -7.50 6.33
C GLU A 63 -15.88 -6.68 5.49
N ILE A 64 -16.80 -7.35 4.79
CA ILE A 64 -17.74 -6.65 3.88
C ILE A 64 -18.64 -5.69 4.67
N ALA A 65 -19.00 -6.05 5.90
CA ALA A 65 -19.87 -5.25 6.77
C ALA A 65 -19.28 -3.89 7.16
N LYS A 66 -17.96 -3.68 6.99
CA LYS A 66 -17.28 -2.41 7.31
C LYS A 66 -17.31 -1.38 6.18
N PHE A 67 -17.88 -1.72 5.02
CA PHE A 67 -17.96 -0.84 3.86
C PHE A 67 -19.39 -0.35 3.66
N ASP A 68 -19.53 0.93 3.28
CA ASP A 68 -20.84 1.54 2.99
C ASP A 68 -21.51 0.89 1.77
N LYS A 69 -20.70 0.52 0.77
CA LYS A 69 -21.13 -0.19 -0.43
C LYS A 69 -20.38 -1.51 -0.54
N ARG A 70 -21.13 -2.58 -0.84
CA ARG A 70 -20.56 -3.93 -1.01
C ARG A 70 -19.56 -3.97 -2.17
N GLU A 71 -19.66 -3.10 -3.16
CA GLU A 71 -18.75 -3.06 -4.30
C GLU A 71 -17.36 -2.53 -3.92
N ASP A 72 -17.27 -1.65 -2.91
CA ASP A 72 -16.04 -0.92 -2.57
C ASP A 72 -14.95 -1.86 -2.04
N VAL A 73 -15.33 -2.92 -1.32
CA VAL A 73 -14.37 -3.93 -0.81
C VAL A 73 -13.67 -4.71 -1.92
N PHE A 74 -14.26 -4.78 -3.13
CA PHE A 74 -13.66 -5.48 -4.27
C PHE A 74 -12.77 -4.58 -5.13
N VAL A 75 -12.78 -3.26 -4.93
CA VAL A 75 -12.09 -2.30 -5.81
C VAL A 75 -10.59 -2.56 -5.84
N GLU A 76 -9.95 -2.76 -4.69
CA GLU A 76 -8.50 -3.01 -4.60
C GLU A 76 -8.10 -4.26 -5.39
N GLY A 77 -8.77 -5.39 -5.15
CA GLY A 77 -8.47 -6.63 -5.85
C GLY A 77 -8.74 -6.57 -7.36
N ARG A 78 -9.76 -5.82 -7.79
CA ARG A 78 -10.03 -5.58 -9.22
C ARG A 78 -8.93 -4.76 -9.87
N ILE A 79 -8.48 -3.69 -9.22
CA ILE A 79 -7.37 -2.86 -9.71
C ILE A 79 -6.09 -3.70 -9.82
N LEU A 80 -5.76 -4.47 -8.78
CA LEU A 80 -4.58 -5.34 -8.81
C LEU A 80 -4.67 -6.40 -9.92
N SER A 81 -5.83 -7.02 -10.13
CA SER A 81 -6.04 -7.97 -11.24
C SER A 81 -5.89 -7.33 -12.62
N MET A 82 -6.27 -6.05 -12.76
CA MET A 82 -6.04 -5.31 -14.00
C MET A 82 -4.55 -5.03 -14.22
N LEU A 83 -3.85 -4.55 -13.18
CA LEU A 83 -2.44 -4.19 -13.23
C LEU A 83 -1.52 -5.40 -13.37
N GLU A 84 -1.93 -6.57 -12.88
CA GLU A 84 -1.20 -7.85 -13.03
C GLU A 84 -0.88 -8.15 -14.50
N LYS A 85 -1.77 -7.78 -15.43
CA LYS A 85 -1.58 -7.98 -16.88
C LYS A 85 -0.39 -7.21 -17.46
N VAL A 86 0.02 -6.13 -16.81
CA VAL A 86 1.20 -5.33 -17.22
C VAL A 86 2.49 -6.03 -16.78
N GLN A 87 2.43 -6.93 -15.79
CA GLN A 87 3.57 -7.64 -15.22
C GLN A 87 4.70 -6.71 -14.73
N SER A 88 4.32 -5.51 -14.28
CA SER A 88 5.25 -4.55 -13.69
C SER A 88 5.89 -5.12 -12.42
N ARG A 89 7.17 -4.83 -12.22
CA ARG A 89 7.90 -5.17 -10.99
C ARG A 89 7.73 -4.13 -9.89
N HIS A 90 7.11 -3.00 -10.23
CA HIS A 90 6.94 -1.85 -9.35
C HIS A 90 5.51 -1.75 -8.81
N ILE A 91 4.69 -2.77 -9.06
CA ILE A 91 3.33 -2.92 -8.56
C ILE A 91 3.26 -4.25 -7.80
N LEU A 92 2.65 -4.21 -6.60
CA LEU A 92 2.43 -5.39 -5.79
C LEU A 92 1.60 -6.42 -6.55
N ARG A 93 2.04 -7.67 -6.56
CA ARG A 93 1.31 -8.74 -7.25
C ARG A 93 0.21 -9.31 -6.38
N MET A 94 -0.91 -9.63 -7.02
CA MET A 94 -1.96 -10.46 -6.44
C MET A 94 -1.84 -11.88 -7.01
N TYR A 95 -1.97 -12.87 -6.15
CA TYR A 95 -1.97 -14.29 -6.52
C TYR A 95 -3.40 -14.79 -6.62
N GLY A 96 -3.82 -15.11 -7.84
CA GLY A 96 -5.17 -15.62 -8.10
C GLY A 96 -6.27 -14.54 -8.05
N PRO A 97 -7.54 -14.94 -8.19
CA PRO A 97 -8.66 -14.01 -8.22
C PRO A 97 -9.03 -13.46 -6.84
N VAL A 98 -9.79 -12.38 -6.82
CA VAL A 98 -10.43 -11.85 -5.61
C VAL A 98 -11.43 -12.88 -5.08
N MET A 99 -11.30 -13.27 -3.81
CA MET A 99 -12.12 -14.32 -3.21
C MET A 99 -13.21 -13.74 -2.32
N ASN A 100 -14.45 -14.20 -2.53
CA ASN A 100 -15.53 -14.04 -1.56
C ASN A 100 -15.53 -15.27 -0.66
N ASP A 101 -15.35 -15.08 0.64
CA ASP A 101 -15.22 -16.14 1.63
C ASP A 101 -16.07 -15.84 2.87
N GLU A 102 -16.03 -16.74 3.84
CA GLU A 102 -16.61 -16.54 5.17
C GLU A 102 -15.53 -16.78 6.24
N ASN A 103 -15.51 -15.93 7.27
CA ASN A 103 -14.72 -16.15 8.47
C ASN A 103 -15.63 -16.08 9.68
N LEU A 104 -15.72 -17.18 10.45
CA LEU A 104 -16.60 -17.30 11.62
C LEU A 104 -18.08 -16.94 11.36
N GLY A 105 -18.56 -17.12 10.12
CA GLY A 105 -19.93 -16.83 9.70
C GLY A 105 -20.15 -15.41 9.17
N GLU A 106 -19.10 -14.57 9.11
CA GLU A 106 -19.15 -13.25 8.51
C GLU A 106 -18.62 -13.29 7.07
N GLU A 107 -19.28 -12.60 6.14
CA GLU A 107 -18.80 -12.49 4.75
C GLU A 107 -17.55 -11.60 4.70
N VAL A 108 -16.50 -12.11 4.06
CA VAL A 108 -15.22 -11.41 3.90
C VAL A 108 -14.74 -11.48 2.45
N VAL A 109 -13.94 -10.50 2.06
CA VAL A 109 -13.14 -10.57 0.83
C VAL A 109 -11.70 -10.88 1.20
N ARG A 110 -11.10 -11.86 0.52
CA ARG A 110 -9.69 -12.21 0.72
C ARG A 110 -8.88 -11.99 -0.55
N LEU A 111 -7.72 -11.37 -0.36
CA LEU A 111 -6.67 -11.18 -1.36
C LEU A 111 -5.43 -11.95 -0.91
N PHE A 112 -4.76 -12.60 -1.85
CA PHE A 112 -3.45 -13.19 -1.63
C PHE A 112 -2.44 -12.34 -2.38
N LEU A 113 -1.46 -11.80 -1.68
CA LEU A 113 -0.54 -10.79 -2.20
C LEU A 113 0.90 -11.27 -2.06
N GLU A 114 1.77 -10.70 -2.89
CA GLU A 114 3.21 -10.83 -2.76
C GLU A 114 3.70 -10.37 -1.38
N TYR A 115 4.67 -11.08 -0.83
CA TYR A 115 5.30 -10.71 0.42
C TYR A 115 6.55 -9.86 0.18
N CYS A 116 6.55 -8.64 0.71
CA CYS A 116 7.72 -7.76 0.74
C CYS A 116 8.47 -7.96 2.07
N PRO A 117 9.66 -8.60 2.06
CA PRO A 117 10.37 -8.97 3.29
C PRO A 117 10.77 -7.76 4.14
N ASP A 118 11.13 -6.65 3.49
CA ASP A 118 11.57 -5.41 4.15
C ASP A 118 10.40 -4.51 4.60
N GLY A 119 9.16 -4.92 4.34
CA GLY A 119 7.95 -4.22 4.79
C GLY A 119 7.67 -2.94 4.00
N ASP A 120 7.12 -1.93 4.68
CA ASP A 120 6.75 -0.66 4.06
C ASP A 120 7.93 0.31 3.97
N LEU A 121 7.93 1.13 2.92
CA LEU A 121 8.98 2.11 2.65
C LEU A 121 9.12 3.15 3.78
N GLY A 122 8.03 3.48 4.48
CA GLY A 122 8.05 4.40 5.62
C GLY A 122 8.93 3.88 6.77
N ARG A 123 8.85 2.59 7.09
CA ARG A 123 9.73 1.93 8.07
C ARG A 123 11.17 1.84 7.58
N LEU A 124 11.39 1.63 6.29
CA LEU A 124 12.74 1.59 5.71
C LEU A 124 13.43 2.95 5.82
N LEU A 125 12.71 4.03 5.49
CA LEU A 125 13.21 5.40 5.53
C LEU A 125 13.29 5.96 6.95
N ASN A 126 12.42 5.52 7.85
CA ASN A 126 12.35 6.00 9.23
C ASN A 126 12.11 4.82 10.19
N PRO A 127 13.18 4.08 10.53
CA PRO A 127 13.10 2.93 11.42
C PRO A 127 12.77 3.41 12.84
N LYS A 128 11.47 3.50 13.15
CA LYS A 128 10.99 3.71 14.53
C LYS A 128 11.04 2.38 15.28
N PRO A 129 11.42 2.38 16.57
CA PRO A 129 11.19 1.22 17.43
C PRO A 129 9.70 0.89 17.39
N THR A 130 9.33 -0.33 17.01
CA THR A 130 7.93 -0.72 16.73
C THR A 130 7.04 -0.79 17.98
N GLY A 131 7.48 -0.28 19.14
CA GLY A 131 6.76 -0.37 20.42
C GLY A 131 6.61 -1.80 20.96
N ARG A 132 6.73 -2.83 20.11
CA ARG A 132 6.82 -4.24 20.48
C ARG A 132 8.16 -4.44 21.20
N LYS A 133 8.06 -4.64 22.52
CA LYS A 133 9.18 -4.65 23.49
C LYS A 133 10.35 -5.57 23.16
N ASN A 134 10.24 -6.47 22.17
CA ASN A 134 11.26 -7.48 21.86
C ASN A 134 11.66 -7.54 20.37
N GLU A 135 11.11 -6.69 19.50
CA GLU A 135 11.54 -6.65 18.11
C GLU A 135 12.69 -5.65 17.99
N ILE A 136 13.92 -6.14 18.19
CA ILE A 136 15.11 -5.38 17.84
C ILE A 136 15.09 -5.25 16.31
N VAL A 137 14.47 -4.17 15.82
CA VAL A 137 14.70 -3.71 14.46
C VAL A 137 16.18 -3.39 14.41
N LYS A 138 16.97 -4.31 13.84
CA LYS A 138 18.37 -4.02 13.55
C LYS A 138 18.34 -2.69 12.78
N PRO A 139 19.09 -1.66 13.22
CA PRO A 139 19.16 -0.43 12.44
C PRO A 139 19.48 -0.81 10.99
N PRO A 140 18.93 -0.09 10.00
CA PRO A 140 19.23 -0.36 8.60
C PRO A 140 20.74 -0.56 8.48
N ARG A 141 21.13 -1.68 7.87
CA ARG A 141 22.50 -2.21 7.92
C ARG A 141 23.53 -1.20 7.39
N THR A 142 23.07 -0.14 6.73
CA THR A 142 23.85 0.93 6.13
C THR A 142 23.06 2.25 6.15
N PRO A 143 23.74 3.42 6.22
CA PRO A 143 23.12 4.71 5.94
C PRO A 143 22.52 4.70 4.53
N ILE A 144 21.33 5.28 4.36
CA ILE A 144 20.71 5.46 3.04
C ILE A 144 21.47 6.58 2.32
N LEU A 145 22.09 6.25 1.18
CA LEU A 145 22.77 7.23 0.34
C LEU A 145 21.77 7.93 -0.59
N GLU A 146 22.17 9.07 -1.15
CA GLU A 146 21.34 9.77 -2.13
C GLU A 146 21.05 8.90 -3.37
N VAL A 147 22.03 8.11 -3.84
CA VAL A 147 21.83 7.17 -4.95
C VAL A 147 20.73 6.15 -4.65
N ASP A 148 20.57 5.74 -3.39
CA ASP A 148 19.51 4.84 -2.99
C ASP A 148 18.14 5.54 -3.02
N LEU A 149 18.06 6.80 -2.58
CA LEU A 149 16.83 7.60 -2.68
C LEU A 149 16.41 7.79 -4.13
N TRP A 150 17.35 8.09 -5.03
CA TRP A 150 17.09 8.15 -6.46
C TRP A 150 16.58 6.81 -7.01
N ALA A 151 17.16 5.69 -6.59
CA ALA A 151 16.74 4.36 -7.01
C ALA A 151 15.32 4.04 -6.54
N MET A 152 15.00 4.31 -5.27
CA MET A 152 13.64 4.16 -4.73
C MET A 152 12.64 5.04 -5.49
N PHE A 153 12.99 6.31 -5.72
CA PHE A 153 12.11 7.24 -6.41
C PHE A 153 11.90 6.79 -7.85
N TYR A 154 12.91 6.21 -8.49
CA TYR A 154 12.81 5.67 -9.85
C TYR A 154 11.82 4.50 -9.91
N CYS A 155 11.95 3.54 -8.98
CA CYS A 155 11.00 2.43 -8.86
C CYS A 155 9.56 2.91 -8.71
N LEU A 156 9.33 3.94 -7.89
CA LEU A 156 8.00 4.51 -7.69
C LEU A 156 7.50 5.28 -8.92
N ALA A 157 8.37 6.02 -9.61
CA ALA A 157 8.03 6.68 -10.87
C ALA A 157 7.61 5.64 -11.94
N LEU A 158 8.25 4.47 -11.99
CA LEU A 158 7.85 3.37 -12.87
C LEU A 158 6.48 2.80 -12.49
N GLY A 159 6.20 2.59 -11.20
CA GLY A 159 4.88 2.18 -10.73
C GLY A 159 3.78 3.20 -11.09
N LEU A 160 4.07 4.50 -10.94
CA LEU A 160 3.18 5.59 -11.35
C LEU A 160 2.97 5.63 -12.86
N ALA A 161 4.01 5.38 -13.66
CA ALA A 161 3.91 5.28 -15.11
C ALA A 161 3.02 4.10 -15.54
N VAL A 162 3.11 2.97 -14.85
CA VAL A 162 2.23 1.80 -15.08
C VAL A 162 0.79 2.11 -14.72
N MET A 163 0.54 2.72 -13.57
CA MET A 163 -0.83 3.09 -13.18
C MET A 163 -1.44 4.16 -14.09
N GLY A 164 -0.64 5.12 -14.57
CA GLY A 164 -1.11 6.21 -15.42
C GLY A 164 -1.23 5.85 -16.90
N ARG A 165 -0.31 5.03 -17.42
CA ARG A 165 -0.17 4.77 -18.88
C ARG A 165 -0.26 3.29 -19.25
N GLY A 166 -0.28 2.38 -18.27
CA GLY A 166 -0.26 0.94 -18.49
C GLY A 166 1.10 0.39 -18.94
N THR A 167 2.19 1.17 -18.84
CA THR A 167 3.52 0.74 -19.29
C THR A 167 4.66 1.48 -18.59
N GLU A 168 5.76 0.75 -18.33
CA GLU A 168 7.04 1.28 -17.86
C GLU A 168 7.89 1.85 -19.01
N ASP A 169 7.57 1.53 -20.25
CA ASP A 169 8.34 1.97 -21.42
C ASP A 169 8.15 3.49 -21.64
N ASP A 170 9.23 4.25 -21.48
CA ASP A 170 9.23 5.71 -21.69
C ASP A 170 9.29 6.12 -23.16
N THR A 171 9.41 5.13 -24.06
CA THR A 171 9.31 5.29 -25.51
C THR A 171 7.95 4.89 -26.07
N ALA A 172 7.14 4.18 -25.29
CA ALA A 172 5.80 3.82 -25.69
C ALA A 172 4.97 5.09 -25.96
N PRO A 173 4.10 5.08 -26.99
CA PRO A 173 3.19 6.18 -27.23
C PRO A 173 2.40 6.47 -25.96
N ASP A 174 2.24 7.75 -25.66
CA ASP A 174 1.36 8.15 -24.58
C ASP A 174 -0.08 7.93 -25.04
N PHE A 175 -0.59 6.71 -24.80
CA PHE A 175 -1.99 6.37 -25.01
C PHE A 175 -2.89 6.98 -23.93
N GLY A 176 -2.31 7.67 -22.94
CA GLY A 176 -2.92 7.94 -21.66
C GLY A 176 -2.52 9.29 -21.05
N THR A 177 -3.01 10.39 -21.64
CA THR A 177 -3.88 11.28 -20.84
C THR A 177 -5.18 10.53 -20.53
N ALA A 178 -5.07 9.39 -19.85
CA ALA A 178 -6.17 8.48 -19.58
C ALA A 178 -7.16 9.22 -18.70
N ILE A 179 -8.27 9.65 -19.33
CA ILE A 179 -9.46 10.29 -18.76
C ILE A 179 -9.12 11.10 -17.51
N GLU A 180 -8.57 12.30 -17.72
CA GLU A 180 -8.47 13.30 -16.67
C GLU A 180 -9.87 13.54 -16.11
N GLU A 181 -10.13 13.13 -14.87
CA GLU A 181 -11.44 13.38 -14.28
C GLU A 181 -11.58 14.88 -14.00
N PRO A 182 -12.59 15.56 -14.60
CA PRO A 182 -12.88 16.95 -14.27
C PRO A 182 -13.26 17.07 -12.78
N ARG A 183 -13.20 18.30 -12.25
CA ARG A 183 -13.44 18.62 -10.83
C ARG A 183 -14.63 17.86 -10.21
N MET A 184 -14.53 17.59 -8.91
CA MET A 184 -15.59 17.02 -8.06
C MET A 184 -16.96 17.74 -8.14
N ASP A 185 -16.99 19.04 -8.47
CA ASP A 185 -18.24 19.83 -8.62
C ASP A 185 -18.82 19.77 -10.05
N GLN A 186 -18.03 19.32 -11.02
CA GLN A 186 -18.44 19.03 -12.40
C GLN A 186 -18.71 17.53 -12.61
N GLN A 187 -18.29 16.68 -11.67
CA GLN A 187 -18.77 15.33 -11.53
C GLN A 187 -20.22 15.38 -11.07
N THR A 188 -21.13 15.47 -12.04
CA THR A 188 -22.55 15.32 -11.76
C THR A 188 -22.73 13.95 -11.11
N ASP A 189 -23.32 13.98 -9.93
CA ASP A 189 -23.84 12.93 -9.07
C ASP A 189 -24.60 11.78 -9.78
N GLN A 190 -24.84 11.89 -11.08
CA GLN A 190 -25.29 10.80 -11.95
C GLN A 190 -24.25 9.66 -12.14
N THR A 191 -22.94 9.90 -11.97
CA THR A 191 -21.92 8.82 -12.03
C THR A 191 -21.68 8.12 -10.70
N GLY A 192 -22.32 8.55 -9.60
CA GLY A 192 -22.37 7.80 -8.34
C GLY A 192 -21.05 7.59 -7.60
N ILE A 193 -19.95 8.25 -8.00
CA ILE A 193 -18.69 8.21 -7.28
C ILE A 193 -18.82 9.12 -6.06
N GLY A 194 -19.32 8.53 -4.99
CA GLY A 194 -19.47 9.16 -3.70
C GLY A 194 -18.15 9.76 -3.20
N LYS A 195 -18.30 10.76 -2.33
CA LYS A 195 -17.25 11.45 -1.57
C LYS A 195 -16.34 10.48 -0.81
N LEU A 196 -15.45 9.78 -1.49
CA LEU A 196 -14.37 9.04 -0.85
C LEU A 196 -13.26 10.06 -0.56
N PHE A 197 -13.41 10.77 0.56
CA PHE A 197 -12.28 11.35 1.29
C PHE A 197 -11.48 10.23 1.97
N ALA A 198 -11.25 9.13 1.26
CA ALA A 198 -10.41 8.04 1.70
C ALA A 198 -8.94 8.47 1.57
N GLY A 199 -8.11 7.99 2.47
CA GLY A 199 -6.70 8.36 2.57
C GLY A 199 -6.44 9.38 3.68
N GLU A 200 -5.27 9.26 4.29
CA GLU A 200 -4.84 10.14 5.36
C GLU A 200 -4.74 11.59 4.87
N SER A 201 -5.31 12.52 5.64
CA SER A 201 -5.31 13.95 5.33
C SER A 201 -3.89 14.50 5.14
N PHE A 202 -2.90 13.89 5.79
CA PHE A 202 -1.50 14.28 5.67
C PHE A 202 -0.93 14.06 4.27
N TYR A 203 -1.31 12.99 3.57
CA TYR A 203 -0.78 12.69 2.23
C TYR A 203 -1.62 13.32 1.11
N ARG A 204 -2.83 13.77 1.45
CA ARG A 204 -3.77 14.35 0.50
C ARG A 204 -3.15 15.51 -0.31
N PRO A 205 -3.32 15.53 -1.64
CA PRO A 205 -2.90 16.64 -2.47
C PRO A 205 -3.89 17.81 -2.37
N PRO A 206 -3.45 19.05 -2.66
CA PRO A 206 -4.29 20.25 -2.59
C PRO A 206 -5.65 20.13 -3.28
N GLU A 207 -5.71 19.49 -4.45
CA GLU A 207 -6.92 19.32 -5.25
C GLU A 207 -7.93 18.30 -4.67
N ALA A 208 -7.51 17.48 -3.70
CA ALA A 208 -8.38 16.54 -3.02
C ALA A 208 -8.82 17.04 -1.64
N ASP A 209 -8.23 18.12 -1.14
CA ASP A 209 -8.51 18.68 0.18
C ASP A 209 -9.80 19.55 0.17
N PRO A 210 -10.85 19.16 0.91
CA PRO A 210 -12.08 19.96 1.00
C PRO A 210 -11.89 21.27 1.74
N GLU A 211 -10.83 21.41 2.55
CA GLU A 211 -10.60 22.59 3.39
C GLU A 211 -9.76 23.68 2.68
N ILE A 212 -9.39 23.47 1.41
CA ILE A 212 -8.51 24.39 0.70
C ILE A 212 -9.21 25.74 0.44
N LYS A 213 -8.84 26.75 1.24
CA LYS A 213 -9.47 28.08 1.22
C LYS A 213 -9.25 28.84 -0.09
N ARG A 214 -8.09 28.67 -0.72
CA ARG A 214 -7.76 29.34 -1.99
C ARG A 214 -8.02 28.38 -3.14
N GLN A 215 -8.90 28.79 -4.04
CA GLN A 215 -9.25 28.00 -5.21
C GLN A 215 -7.99 27.73 -6.06
N LEU A 216 -7.85 26.48 -6.50
CA LEU A 216 -6.88 26.09 -7.52
C LEU A 216 -7.39 26.55 -8.89
N GLU A 217 -6.47 26.91 -9.78
CA GLU A 217 -6.83 27.30 -11.14
C GLU A 217 -7.30 26.07 -11.93
N ASN A 218 -6.57 24.95 -11.80
CA ASN A 218 -6.81 23.73 -12.55
C ASN A 218 -6.79 22.48 -11.65
N PRO A 219 -7.72 22.34 -10.68
CA PRO A 219 -7.77 21.14 -9.85
C PRO A 219 -8.22 19.95 -10.68
N ARG A 220 -7.32 18.97 -10.78
CA ARG A 220 -7.51 17.73 -11.51
C ARG A 220 -6.98 16.60 -10.64
N LYS A 221 -7.81 15.59 -10.40
CA LYS A 221 -7.36 14.36 -9.75
C LYS A 221 -6.83 13.42 -10.82
N GLY A 222 -5.72 12.74 -10.53
CA GLY A 222 -5.16 11.75 -11.44
C GLY A 222 -3.69 11.47 -11.13
N THR A 223 -2.91 11.19 -12.17
CA THR A 223 -1.48 10.84 -12.05
C THR A 223 -0.68 11.90 -11.28
N THR A 224 -0.94 13.19 -11.48
CA THR A 224 -0.25 14.29 -10.78
C THR A 224 -0.62 14.37 -9.29
N SER A 225 -1.81 13.90 -8.90
CA SER A 225 -2.20 13.72 -7.50
C SER A 225 -1.42 12.57 -6.85
N ASN A 226 -1.24 11.47 -7.58
CA ASN A 226 -0.47 10.31 -7.11
C ASN A 226 1.01 10.67 -6.97
N ILE A 227 1.58 11.41 -7.93
CA ILE A 227 2.95 11.94 -7.87
C ILE A 227 3.16 12.77 -6.60
N PHE A 228 2.22 13.65 -6.28
CA PHE A 228 2.28 14.45 -5.06
C PHE A 228 2.26 13.57 -3.80
N GLN A 229 1.35 12.60 -3.73
CA GLN A 229 1.22 11.69 -2.59
C GLN A 229 2.49 10.86 -2.37
N THR A 230 2.99 10.20 -3.42
CA THR A 230 4.20 9.40 -3.36
C THR A 230 5.44 10.24 -3.01
N THR A 231 5.50 11.49 -3.48
CA THR A 231 6.61 12.38 -3.15
C THR A 231 6.61 12.81 -1.67
N LYS A 232 5.44 12.88 -1.01
CA LYS A 232 5.38 13.19 0.43
C LYS A 232 6.10 12.14 1.28
N ASP A 233 6.15 10.89 0.83
CA ASP A 233 6.94 9.85 1.51
C ASP A 233 8.44 10.16 1.51
N PHE A 234 8.96 10.81 0.45
CA PHE A 234 10.36 11.25 0.36
C PHE A 234 10.61 12.57 1.08
N ARG A 235 9.63 13.45 1.19
CA ARG A 235 9.81 14.70 1.96
C ARG A 235 10.15 14.40 3.42
N THR A 236 9.52 13.39 4.02
CA THR A 236 9.72 13.05 5.44
C THR A 236 11.18 12.73 5.79
N PRO A 237 11.89 11.80 5.14
CA PRO A 237 13.29 11.53 5.43
C PRO A 237 14.19 12.74 5.13
N LEU A 238 13.95 13.47 4.02
CA LEU A 238 14.74 14.67 3.68
C LEU A 238 14.70 15.72 4.79
N VAL A 239 13.51 15.97 5.36
CA VAL A 239 13.32 16.92 6.46
C VAL A 239 13.85 16.38 7.80
N GLN A 240 13.85 15.06 8.01
CA GLN A 240 14.32 14.46 9.26
C GLN A 240 15.83 14.58 9.44
N VAL A 241 16.62 14.54 8.35
CA VAL A 241 18.08 14.73 8.44
C VAL A 241 18.45 16.11 9.00
N ILE A 242 17.66 17.15 8.68
CA ILE A 242 17.86 18.52 9.20
C ILE A 242 17.68 18.57 10.73
N LYS A 243 16.85 17.70 11.30
CA LYS A 243 16.36 17.82 12.69
C LYS A 243 17.08 16.93 13.69
N VAL A 244 18.18 16.27 13.31
CA VAL A 244 19.05 15.52 14.23
C VAL A 244 19.72 16.52 15.20
N GLY A 245 19.01 16.89 16.27
CA GLY A 245 19.47 17.83 17.29
C GLY A 245 18.41 18.81 17.82
N GLN A 246 17.26 18.96 17.15
CA GLN A 246 16.16 19.83 17.59
C GLN A 246 14.88 19.01 17.84
N LYS A 247 14.17 19.29 18.95
CA LYS A 247 12.85 18.69 19.21
C LYS A 247 11.96 18.97 18.00
N ALA A 248 11.56 17.92 17.29
CA ALA A 248 10.64 18.05 16.18
C ALA A 248 9.39 18.82 16.66
N PRO A 249 8.99 19.93 16.01
CA PRO A 249 7.72 20.54 16.32
C PRO A 249 6.62 19.48 16.14
N PRO A 250 5.56 19.50 16.95
CA PRO A 250 4.46 18.55 16.81
C PRO A 250 4.03 18.57 15.34
N VAL A 251 3.89 17.39 14.74
CA VAL A 251 3.45 17.15 13.37
C VAL A 251 1.94 17.46 13.26
N GLY A 252 1.53 18.62 13.79
CA GLY A 252 0.21 19.20 13.67
C GLY A 252 0.15 20.01 12.38
N ILE A 253 -0.32 19.36 11.31
CA ILE A 253 -0.35 19.85 9.93
C ILE A 253 -1.44 20.90 9.67
N GLN A 254 -2.22 21.29 10.68
CA GLN A 254 -3.40 22.11 10.43
C GLN A 254 -3.12 23.57 10.03
N GLU A 255 -1.93 24.14 10.28
CA GLU A 255 -1.76 25.60 10.12
C GLU A 255 -0.90 26.09 8.96
N THR A 256 -0.22 25.24 8.17
CA THR A 256 0.68 25.75 7.10
C THR A 256 0.65 24.99 5.78
N TRP A 257 -0.54 24.66 5.27
CA TRP A 257 -0.73 24.41 3.83
C TRP A 257 -0.20 25.56 2.95
N SER A 258 -0.10 26.77 3.52
CA SER A 258 0.41 27.97 2.87
C SER A 258 1.93 28.07 2.80
N LYS A 259 2.70 27.29 3.58
CA LYS A 259 4.16 27.45 3.62
C LYS A 259 4.91 26.31 2.94
N SER A 260 4.75 25.06 3.32
CA SER A 260 5.75 24.04 2.95
C SER A 260 5.51 23.36 1.59
N GLN A 261 5.15 24.09 0.53
CA GLN A 261 5.11 23.57 -0.86
C GLN A 261 6.53 23.25 -1.37
N GLY A 262 7.29 22.50 -0.59
CA GLY A 262 8.72 22.35 -0.72
C GLY A 262 9.56 23.51 -0.17
N SER A 263 8.98 24.64 0.28
CA SER A 263 9.80 25.77 0.78
C SER A 263 10.64 25.41 2.01
N ASP A 264 10.21 24.44 2.80
CA ASP A 264 11.00 23.93 3.92
C ASP A 264 12.18 23.06 3.49
N LEU A 265 12.22 22.66 2.22
CA LEU A 265 13.34 21.95 1.61
C LEU A 265 14.40 22.91 1.06
N GLU A 266 14.08 24.20 0.87
CA GLU A 266 15.04 25.21 0.42
C GLU A 266 16.15 25.45 1.46
N ASP A 267 15.86 25.18 2.73
CA ASP A 267 16.80 25.30 3.85
C ASP A 267 17.67 24.04 4.05
N ILE A 268 17.49 22.98 3.24
CA ILE A 268 18.32 21.77 3.33
C ILE A 268 19.75 22.11 2.92
N ASP A 269 20.70 21.69 3.74
CA ASP A 269 22.12 21.83 3.44
C ASP A 269 22.45 21.07 2.13
N PRO A 270 22.93 21.77 1.08
CA PRO A 270 23.24 21.16 -0.21
C PRO A 270 24.43 20.19 -0.15
N SER A 271 25.13 20.09 0.98
CA SER A 271 26.15 19.06 1.21
C SER A 271 25.54 17.68 1.53
N ILE A 272 24.27 17.62 1.93
CA ILE A 272 23.58 16.39 2.33
C ILE A 272 22.89 15.75 1.13
N TYR A 273 22.18 16.55 0.34
CA TYR A 273 21.44 16.11 -0.84
C TYR A 273 21.70 17.05 -2.00
N SER A 274 21.81 16.49 -3.21
CA SER A 274 21.97 17.29 -4.41
C SER A 274 20.80 18.24 -4.61
N LYS A 275 21.10 19.42 -5.17
CA LYS A 275 20.09 20.39 -5.59
C LYS A 275 19.07 19.75 -6.55
N GLY A 276 19.51 18.83 -7.41
CA GLY A 276 18.63 18.15 -8.36
C GLY A 276 17.54 17.31 -7.68
N LEU A 277 17.86 16.61 -6.59
CA LEU A 277 16.88 15.83 -5.84
C LEU A 277 15.89 16.74 -5.12
N ILE A 278 16.40 17.78 -4.46
CA ILE A 278 15.58 18.77 -3.74
C ILE A 278 14.62 19.46 -4.71
N ASP A 279 15.13 20.00 -5.84
CA ASP A 279 14.32 20.67 -6.85
C ASP A 279 13.20 19.77 -7.38
N LEU A 280 13.50 18.50 -7.68
CA LEU A 280 12.50 17.56 -8.17
C LEU A 280 11.38 17.33 -7.14
N VAL A 281 11.75 17.10 -5.86
CA VAL A 281 10.77 16.91 -4.78
C VAL A 281 9.89 18.16 -4.63
N VAL A 282 10.48 19.35 -4.70
CA VAL A 282 9.74 20.63 -4.65
C VAL A 282 8.75 20.72 -5.82
N ILE A 283 9.18 20.43 -7.05
CA ILE A 283 8.31 20.49 -8.23
C ILE A 283 7.15 19.49 -8.12
N CYS A 284 7.40 18.27 -7.65
CA CYS A 284 6.35 17.26 -7.42
C CYS A 284 5.35 17.65 -6.32
N LEU A 285 5.74 18.53 -5.40
CA LEU A 285 4.90 19.07 -4.33
C LEU A 285 4.25 20.43 -4.68
N MET A 286 4.32 20.86 -5.94
CA MET A 286 3.70 22.10 -6.40
C MET A 286 2.19 22.11 -6.14
N ARG A 287 1.67 23.30 -5.85
CA ARG A 287 0.26 23.49 -5.54
C ARG A 287 -0.65 23.11 -6.70
N GLU A 288 -0.38 23.71 -7.86
CA GLU A 288 -1.19 23.51 -9.06
C GLU A 288 -0.80 22.19 -9.72
N PRO A 289 -1.76 21.27 -9.95
CA PRO A 289 -1.45 19.96 -10.53
C PRO A 289 -0.74 20.04 -11.88
N LEU A 290 -1.04 21.06 -12.70
CA LEU A 290 -0.41 21.29 -14.01
C LEU A 290 1.05 21.75 -13.93
N GLN A 291 1.52 22.18 -12.75
CA GLN A 291 2.92 22.55 -12.53
C GLN A 291 3.78 21.37 -12.08
N ARG A 292 3.16 20.23 -11.74
CA ARG A 292 3.86 18.99 -11.41
C ARG A 292 4.22 18.26 -12.71
N PRO A 293 5.30 17.46 -12.75
CA PRO A 293 5.56 16.61 -13.91
C PRO A 293 4.41 15.60 -14.09
N ASN A 294 4.16 15.20 -15.32
CA ASN A 294 3.39 13.98 -15.57
C ASN A 294 4.27 12.74 -15.27
N ALA A 295 3.71 11.53 -15.36
CA ALA A 295 4.47 10.31 -15.04
C ALA A 295 5.69 10.08 -15.94
N LEU A 296 5.60 10.43 -17.22
CA LEU A 296 6.71 10.26 -18.17
C LEU A 296 7.84 11.24 -17.89
N ASP A 297 7.51 12.50 -17.66
CA ASP A 297 8.49 13.52 -17.30
C ASP A 297 9.16 13.18 -15.97
N LEU A 298 8.39 12.75 -14.96
CA LEU A 298 8.93 12.29 -13.69
C LEU A 298 9.90 11.12 -13.89
N GLN A 299 9.50 10.10 -14.66
CA GLN A 299 10.34 8.94 -14.95
C GLN A 299 11.69 9.36 -15.57
N ARG A 300 11.68 10.28 -16.54
CA ARG A 300 12.90 10.77 -17.22
C ARG A 300 13.77 11.60 -16.28
N MET A 301 13.18 12.51 -15.51
CA MET A 301 13.90 13.35 -14.56
C MET A 301 14.58 12.50 -13.48
N VAL A 302 13.86 11.51 -12.93
CA VAL A 302 14.40 10.61 -11.90
C VAL A 302 15.48 9.69 -12.46
N ARG A 303 15.33 9.17 -13.69
CA ARG A 303 16.37 8.38 -14.36
C ARG A 303 17.67 9.18 -14.51
N MET A 304 17.58 10.42 -14.98
CA MET A 304 18.74 11.31 -15.13
C MET A 304 19.41 11.60 -13.79
N GLY A 305 18.62 11.84 -12.73
CA GLY A 305 19.14 12.01 -11.37
C GLY A 305 19.86 10.76 -10.85
N LEU A 306 19.28 9.58 -11.07
CA LEU A 306 19.87 8.30 -10.69
C LEU A 306 21.18 8.03 -11.43
N ASP A 307 21.24 8.25 -12.73
CA ASP A 307 22.46 8.04 -13.53
C ASP A 307 23.59 8.98 -13.07
N THR A 308 23.24 10.24 -12.75
CA THR A 308 24.18 11.21 -12.19
C THR A 308 24.69 10.76 -10.81
N ALA A 309 23.79 10.32 -9.93
CA ALA A 309 24.16 9.85 -8.60
C ALA A 309 25.07 8.63 -8.65
N LYS A 310 24.80 7.66 -9.55
CA LYS A 310 25.66 6.50 -9.78
C LYS A 310 27.07 6.90 -10.21
N ALA A 311 27.20 7.80 -11.18
CA ALA A 311 28.50 8.28 -11.64
C ALA A 311 29.33 8.95 -10.52
N VAL A 312 28.66 9.68 -9.61
CA VAL A 312 29.30 10.28 -8.43
C VAL A 312 29.76 9.20 -7.45
N THR A 313 28.92 8.21 -7.15
CA THR A 313 29.25 7.09 -6.26
C THR A 313 30.45 6.28 -6.77
N GLU A 314 30.51 6.02 -8.08
CA GLU A 314 31.63 5.36 -8.74
C GLU A 314 32.94 6.16 -8.60
N THR A 315 32.88 7.48 -8.86
CA THR A 315 34.06 8.36 -8.79
C THR A 315 34.63 8.47 -7.38
N GLN A 316 33.77 8.40 -6.36
CA GLN A 316 34.17 8.54 -4.96
C GLN A 316 34.69 7.23 -4.34
N ASN A 317 34.77 6.13 -5.11
CA ASN A 317 35.09 4.79 -4.60
C ASN A 317 34.23 4.38 -3.40
N LEU A 318 32.99 4.89 -3.33
CA LEU A 318 32.03 4.45 -2.34
C LEU A 318 31.54 3.02 -2.64
N LEU A 319 32.03 2.36 -3.69
CA LEU A 319 31.61 1.04 -4.19
C LEU A 319 31.95 -0.17 -3.28
N GLU A 320 32.59 -0.01 -2.13
CA GLU A 320 32.49 -1.03 -1.06
C GLU A 320 31.07 -1.05 -0.44
N TYR A 321 30.23 -0.08 -0.78
CA TYR A 321 28.82 0.00 -0.41
C TYR A 321 27.97 -0.95 -1.24
N THR A 322 27.65 -2.12 -0.68
CA THR A 322 26.67 -3.08 -1.23
C THR A 322 25.22 -2.64 -0.98
N GLY A 323 24.91 -1.34 -1.09
CA GLY A 323 23.59 -0.84 -0.73
C GLY A 323 22.49 -1.18 -1.73
N MET A 324 21.43 -0.38 -1.76
CA MET A 324 20.22 -0.76 -2.49
C MET A 324 20.37 -0.69 -4.01
N VAL A 325 21.45 -0.06 -4.50
CA VAL A 325 21.85 -0.06 -5.91
C VAL A 325 22.15 -1.48 -6.43
N ASP A 326 22.59 -2.37 -5.54
CA ASP A 326 22.85 -3.79 -5.80
C ASP A 326 21.71 -4.70 -5.36
N ILE A 327 20.53 -4.17 -4.96
CA ILE A 327 19.33 -5.00 -4.98
C ILE A 327 19.24 -5.46 -6.42
N PRO A 328 19.48 -6.75 -6.71
CA PRO A 328 19.31 -7.23 -8.06
C PRO A 328 17.85 -6.89 -8.32
N MET A 329 17.58 -6.00 -9.26
CA MET A 329 16.23 -5.81 -9.79
C MET A 329 15.87 -7.16 -10.39
N VAL A 330 15.36 -8.07 -9.55
CA VAL A 330 15.91 -9.42 -9.53
C VAL A 330 15.85 -10.01 -10.92
N GLN A 331 16.98 -10.49 -11.44
CA GLN A 331 17.00 -11.39 -12.60
C GLN A 331 16.40 -12.77 -12.23
N ILE A 332 15.48 -12.81 -11.27
CA ILE A 332 14.53 -13.91 -11.19
C ILE A 332 13.78 -13.81 -12.52
N LEU A 333 14.00 -14.80 -13.38
CA LEU A 333 12.98 -15.26 -14.33
C LEU A 333 11.74 -15.46 -13.47
N TRP A 334 10.91 -14.42 -13.40
CA TRP A 334 9.73 -14.41 -12.56
C TRP A 334 8.90 -15.56 -13.05
N PRO A 335 8.75 -16.65 -12.27
CA PRO A 335 7.90 -17.72 -12.71
C PRO A 335 6.56 -17.05 -13.00
N GLN A 336 5.96 -17.37 -14.15
CA GLN A 336 4.53 -17.11 -14.33
C GLN A 336 3.88 -17.50 -13.02
N PRO A 337 3.04 -16.64 -12.41
CA PRO A 337 2.43 -16.95 -11.12
C PRO A 337 1.93 -18.39 -11.26
N PRO A 338 2.50 -19.35 -10.49
CA PRO A 338 2.11 -20.73 -10.65
C PRO A 338 0.59 -20.73 -10.57
N GLU A 339 -0.09 -21.51 -11.43
CA GLU A 339 -1.54 -21.69 -11.27
C GLU A 339 -1.74 -22.06 -9.82
N PHE A 340 -2.14 -21.07 -9.02
CA PHE A 340 -2.10 -21.20 -7.58
C PHE A 340 -3.26 -22.14 -7.35
N VAL A 341 -2.95 -23.41 -7.09
CA VAL A 341 -3.98 -24.43 -6.94
C VAL A 341 -4.61 -24.16 -5.58
N MET A 342 -5.44 -23.14 -5.53
CA MET A 342 -6.44 -22.96 -4.50
C MET A 342 -7.34 -24.17 -4.64
N GLN A 343 -7.15 -25.11 -3.72
CA GLN A 343 -7.92 -26.33 -3.73
C GLN A 343 -9.30 -25.96 -3.20
N PRO A 344 -10.37 -26.16 -3.98
CA PRO A 344 -11.71 -26.18 -3.41
C PRO A 344 -11.69 -27.20 -2.28
N LEU A 345 -12.29 -26.89 -1.14
CA LEU A 345 -12.43 -27.88 -0.08
C LEU A 345 -13.10 -29.12 -0.67
N GLU A 346 -12.42 -30.27 -0.58
CA GLU A 346 -13.12 -31.54 -0.73
C GLU A 346 -14.26 -31.51 0.31
N PRO A 347 -15.53 -31.69 -0.10
CA PRO A 347 -16.64 -31.68 0.84
C PRO A 347 -16.30 -32.70 1.93
N LEU A 348 -16.23 -32.26 3.18
CA LEU A 348 -15.87 -33.09 4.33
C LEU A 348 -16.68 -34.39 4.24
N LYS A 349 -16.04 -35.48 3.78
CA LYS A 349 -16.61 -36.83 3.67
C LYS A 349 -16.69 -37.39 5.08
N GLY A 350 -17.61 -36.83 5.85
CA GLY A 350 -17.66 -37.02 7.29
C GLY A 350 -18.78 -36.19 7.88
N LYS A 351 -20.03 -36.44 7.47
CA LYS A 351 -21.18 -36.15 8.33
C LYS A 351 -20.95 -36.94 9.62
N ARG A 352 -20.29 -36.33 10.61
CA ARG A 352 -20.50 -36.71 12.01
C ARG A 352 -22.00 -36.55 12.21
N LYS A 353 -22.73 -37.67 12.21
CA LYS A 353 -24.07 -37.74 12.80
C LYS A 353 -23.88 -37.20 14.21
N LEU A 354 -24.20 -35.93 14.42
CA LEU A 354 -24.47 -35.43 15.75
C LEU A 354 -25.58 -36.33 16.27
N ALA A 355 -25.21 -37.19 17.22
CA ALA A 355 -26.14 -38.07 17.88
C ALA A 355 -27.29 -37.21 18.39
N GLY A 356 -28.50 -37.58 17.98
CA GLY A 356 -29.72 -36.85 18.31
C GLY A 356 -29.86 -36.69 19.82
N GLY A 357 -29.58 -35.48 20.29
CA GLY A 357 -30.06 -35.00 21.58
C GLY A 357 -31.52 -34.60 21.42
N SER A 358 -32.39 -35.38 22.03
CA SER A 358 -33.84 -35.19 22.13
C SER A 358 -34.24 -33.79 22.63
N GLY A 359 -35.06 -33.10 21.83
CA GLY A 359 -36.26 -32.36 22.25
C GLY A 359 -36.14 -31.35 23.41
N ALA A 360 -36.06 -30.07 23.06
CA ALA A 360 -36.66 -29.00 23.86
C ALA A 360 -37.39 -28.02 22.93
N SER A 361 -38.71 -27.96 23.04
CA SER A 361 -39.60 -27.06 22.29
C SER A 361 -39.22 -25.59 22.48
N PRO A 362 -39.40 -24.73 21.46
CA PRO A 362 -39.23 -23.29 21.61
C PRO A 362 -40.32 -22.72 22.54
N ARG A 363 -39.91 -22.04 23.61
CA ARG A 363 -40.83 -21.20 24.40
C ARG A 363 -41.18 -19.94 23.58
N PRO A 364 -42.45 -19.52 23.55
CA PRO A 364 -42.84 -18.30 22.84
C PRO A 364 -42.26 -17.06 23.53
N ARG A 365 -41.62 -16.19 22.75
CA ARG A 365 -41.17 -14.86 23.18
C ARG A 365 -42.38 -14.00 23.53
N LYS A 366 -42.49 -13.58 24.79
CA LYS A 366 -43.39 -12.50 25.21
C LYS A 366 -42.94 -11.20 24.54
N ARG A 367 -43.81 -10.63 23.70
CA ARG A 367 -43.70 -9.24 23.25
C ARG A 367 -44.00 -8.34 24.45
N ASN A 368 -43.00 -7.59 24.91
CA ASN A 368 -43.24 -6.45 25.79
C ASN A 368 -43.74 -5.29 24.91
N ALA A 369 -45.03 -4.99 25.05
CA ALA A 369 -45.61 -3.72 24.65
C ALA A 369 -45.38 -2.70 25.78
N GLY A 370 -44.98 -1.49 25.43
CA GLY A 370 -45.16 -0.31 26.27
C GLY A 370 -43.88 0.45 26.60
N SER A 371 -43.63 1.52 25.86
CA SER A 371 -43.43 2.83 26.49
C SER A 371 -43.80 3.91 25.47
N GLN A 372 -44.94 4.52 25.73
CA GLN A 372 -45.51 5.63 25.00
C GLN A 372 -45.30 6.88 25.87
N ILE A 373 -45.16 8.05 25.21
CA ILE A 373 -45.50 9.42 25.67
C ILE A 373 -44.38 10.18 26.42
N PRO A 374 -44.29 11.54 26.39
CA PRO A 374 -45.04 12.58 25.66
C PRO A 374 -44.21 13.60 24.84
N PHE A 375 -44.96 14.31 23.98
CA PHE A 375 -44.99 15.75 23.67
C PHE A 375 -43.87 16.68 24.18
#